data_AF-R7SF68-F1
#
_entry.id   AF-R7SF68-F1
#
_cell.length_a   1.000
_cell.length_b   1.000
_cell.length_c   1.000
_cell.angle_alpha   90.00
_cell.angle_beta   90.00
_cell.angle_gamma   90.00
#
_symmetry.space_group_name_H-M   'P 1'
#
loop_
_entity.id
_entity.type
_entity.pdbx_description
1 polymer ?
#
loop_
_entity_poly.entity_id
_entity_poly.type
_entity_poly.pdbx_seq_one_letter_code
_entity_poly.pdbx_strand_id
1 'polypeptide(L)'
;SLAVKYHGSHGDHAEDQKAKHRLLGEWKAEMTRRELGVRFLDEIPDEQREDAILEAQTCKKEEMGEERWNLLNEQETLKELVDFFADEAFLQLTEDERRRLKLWIWTGCDMHKDLNAVKGGDSAMREKWKEMKDSPVILANRDNAAVLSVFEGAPEAPDGLEDDEEGIREENPAEKRAREVSSAGAVKLCSLLGALLNHKDDKKGQHHSFRDYAMGKLGRMFTFPDTSNTRYSSYLDAAAETSTNLDFYVGYMHYLRLRKTSRSLNNLETNVLKALSDGPTITELAVLTLYQEAVSHPYIKSVRSGGLKTNALTLCHLQAAVKVHIRTLIEDPQIILSPDAKPEDAILNVNDGIGKESRPEAVRAVHNMSSCLPYLEEMFVAFLEGALTTWERFTSEFGSDGLIAALTEGERDVAFMPATNDANEGALGAY
;
A
#
# COMPACT_ATOMS: atom_id res chain seq x y z
N SER A 1 -1.86 -3.59 35.06
CA SER A 1 -2.77 -3.14 33.99
C SER A 1 -2.49 -3.91 32.71
N LEU A 2 -3.46 -3.99 31.80
CA LEU A 2 -3.25 -4.51 30.46
C LEU A 2 -2.23 -3.67 29.68
N ALA A 3 -2.24 -2.35 29.89
CA ALA A 3 -1.40 -1.40 29.15
C ALA A 3 0.12 -1.66 29.32
N VAL A 4 0.56 -2.01 30.53
CA VAL A 4 1.99 -2.29 30.83
C VAL A 4 2.51 -3.49 30.04
N LYS A 5 1.62 -4.45 29.71
CA LYS A 5 1.96 -5.66 28.97
C LYS A 5 2.08 -5.45 27.46
N TYR A 6 1.64 -4.30 26.92
CA TYR A 6 1.81 -4.04 25.50
C TYR A 6 3.26 -3.68 25.18
N HIS A 7 3.79 -4.18 24.07
CA HIS A 7 5.16 -3.89 23.63
C HIS A 7 5.19 -3.11 22.30
N GLY A 8 4.02 -2.76 21.77
CA GLY A 8 3.89 -1.98 20.56
C GLY A 8 2.52 -2.14 19.92
N SER A 9 2.41 -1.69 18.67
CA SER A 9 1.21 -1.87 17.87
C SER A 9 1.55 -1.98 16.39
N HIS A 10 0.72 -2.70 15.64
CA HIS A 10 0.78 -2.79 14.18
C HIS A 10 -0.47 -2.15 13.55
N GLY A 11 -0.38 -1.77 12.27
CA GLY A 11 -1.51 -1.20 11.55
C GLY A 11 -1.20 -0.95 10.08
N ASP A 12 -2.14 -0.34 9.36
CA ASP A 12 -1.80 0.31 8.10
C ASP A 12 -0.94 1.57 8.33
N HIS A 13 -0.53 2.22 7.25
CA HIS A 13 0.34 3.39 7.31
C HIS A 13 -0.43 4.73 7.35
N ALA A 14 -1.74 4.71 7.61
CA ALA A 14 -2.54 5.92 7.70
C ALA A 14 -2.23 6.73 8.97
N GLU A 15 -2.43 8.06 8.90
CA GLU A 15 -2.06 8.97 9.98
C GLU A 15 -2.89 8.76 11.26
N ASP A 16 -4.13 8.31 11.14
CA ASP A 16 -4.97 7.93 12.28
C ASP A 16 -4.41 6.69 13.00
N GLN A 17 -3.87 5.71 12.28
CA GLN A 17 -3.22 4.54 12.89
C GLN A 17 -1.92 4.93 13.60
N LYS A 18 -1.14 5.85 13.04
CA LYS A 18 0.05 6.42 13.70
C LYS A 18 -0.32 7.23 14.95
N ALA A 19 -1.40 8.02 14.89
CA ALA A 19 -1.92 8.74 16.04
C ALA A 19 -2.35 7.78 17.16
N LYS A 20 -3.07 6.70 16.81
CA LYS A 20 -3.44 5.63 17.73
C LYS A 20 -2.22 5.01 18.40
N HIS A 21 -1.16 4.70 17.64
CA HIS A 21 0.09 4.16 18.19
C HIS A 21 0.71 5.08 19.24
N ARG A 22 0.75 6.39 18.99
CA ARG A 22 1.27 7.38 19.95
C ARG A 22 0.46 7.41 21.23
N LEU A 23 -0.87 7.52 21.12
CA LEU A 23 -1.78 7.56 22.28
C LEU A 23 -1.71 6.29 23.13
N LEU A 24 -1.59 5.12 22.50
CA LEU A 24 -1.39 3.86 23.21
C LEU A 24 -0.04 3.79 23.93
N GLY A 25 1.01 4.38 23.34
CA GLY A 25 2.33 4.49 23.97
C GLY A 25 2.32 5.42 25.19
N GLU A 26 1.67 6.57 25.07
CA GLU A 26 1.47 7.51 26.17
C GLU A 26 0.69 6.85 27.32
N TRP A 27 -0.40 6.15 26.99
CA TRP A 27 -1.19 5.40 27.97
C TRP A 27 -0.38 4.27 28.62
N LYS A 28 0.42 3.53 27.87
CA LYS A 28 1.34 2.53 28.43
C LYS A 28 2.33 3.18 29.40
N ALA A 29 2.94 4.31 29.03
CA ALA A 29 3.91 5.00 29.86
C ALA A 29 3.28 5.49 31.18
N GLU A 30 2.10 6.09 31.11
CA GLU A 30 1.33 6.53 32.27
C GLU A 30 1.00 5.35 33.20
N MET A 31 0.45 4.27 32.66
CA MET A 31 0.09 3.10 33.46
C MET A 31 1.31 2.39 34.05
N THR A 32 2.44 2.41 33.33
CA THR A 32 3.71 1.84 33.83
C THR A 32 4.21 2.63 35.03
N ARG A 33 4.24 3.96 34.95
CA ARG A 33 4.60 4.82 36.09
C ARG A 33 3.68 4.59 37.27
N ARG A 34 2.37 4.63 37.04
CA ARG A 34 1.38 4.41 38.10
C ARG A 34 1.58 3.06 38.80
N GLU A 35 1.80 1.99 38.05
CA GLU A 35 2.03 0.66 38.63
C GLU A 35 3.33 0.56 39.42
N LEU A 36 4.41 1.18 38.93
CA LEU A 36 5.68 1.24 39.67
C LEU A 36 5.50 1.99 40.99
N GLY A 37 4.87 3.17 40.97
CA GLY A 37 4.69 3.99 42.17
C GLY A 37 3.78 3.34 43.22
N VAL A 38 2.65 2.76 42.79
CA VAL A 38 1.76 2.02 43.69
C VAL A 38 2.47 0.80 44.28
N ARG A 39 3.17 0.02 43.45
CA ARG A 39 3.91 -1.15 43.92
C ARG A 39 5.01 -0.77 44.91
N PHE A 40 5.74 0.31 44.63
CA PHE A 40 6.77 0.82 45.53
C PHE A 40 6.17 1.18 46.88
N LEU A 41 5.09 1.97 46.89
CA LEU A 41 4.33 2.30 48.10
C LEU A 41 3.88 1.06 48.88
N ASP A 42 3.41 0.02 48.19
CA ASP A 42 2.98 -1.23 48.82
C ASP A 42 4.15 -2.03 49.41
N GLU A 43 5.33 -1.95 48.82
CA GLU A 43 6.56 -2.63 49.26
C GLU A 43 7.28 -1.88 50.41
N ILE A 44 6.98 -0.61 50.66
CA ILE A 44 7.50 0.13 51.83
C ILE A 44 6.97 -0.52 53.13
N PRO A 45 7.85 -0.91 54.07
CA PRO A 45 7.44 -1.45 55.37
C PRO A 45 6.53 -0.47 56.13
N ASP A 46 5.50 -0.99 56.80
CA ASP A 46 4.51 -0.16 57.52
C ASP A 46 5.14 0.84 58.50
N GLU A 47 6.24 0.44 59.16
CA GLU A 47 6.99 1.27 60.10
C GLU A 47 7.67 2.49 59.46
N GLN A 48 7.90 2.47 58.14
CA GLN A 48 8.62 3.52 57.39
C GLN A 48 7.70 4.30 56.44
N ARG A 49 6.44 3.88 56.31
CA ARG A 49 5.51 4.40 55.31
C ARG A 49 5.13 5.86 55.54
N GLU A 50 4.87 6.25 56.78
CA GLU A 50 4.52 7.65 57.11
C GLU A 50 5.68 8.60 56.81
N ASP A 51 6.90 8.24 57.20
CA ASP A 51 8.10 9.04 56.95
C ASP A 51 8.38 9.20 55.45
N ALA A 52 8.29 8.11 54.68
CA ALA A 52 8.48 8.13 53.23
C ALA A 52 7.43 9.02 52.52
N ILE A 53 6.17 8.95 52.95
CA ILE A 53 5.11 9.82 52.41
C ILE A 53 5.41 11.29 52.75
N LEU A 54 5.83 11.59 53.98
CA LEU A 54 6.15 12.96 54.39
C LEU A 54 7.33 13.54 53.61
N GLU A 55 8.36 12.73 53.36
CA GLU A 55 9.51 13.10 52.51
C GLU A 55 9.06 13.39 51.08
N ALA A 56 8.29 12.49 50.45
CA ALA A 56 7.74 12.68 49.12
C ALA A 56 6.89 13.96 49.01
N GLN A 57 6.04 14.23 50.01
CA GLN A 57 5.26 15.47 50.08
C GLN A 57 6.15 16.71 50.17
N THR A 58 7.21 16.65 50.98
CA THR A 58 8.17 17.76 51.14
C THR A 58 8.86 18.05 49.81
N CYS A 59 9.41 17.03 49.14
CA CYS A 59 10.04 17.19 47.83
C CYS A 59 9.06 17.74 46.78
N LYS A 60 7.82 17.24 46.73
CA LYS A 60 6.82 17.73 45.77
C LYS A 60 6.39 19.17 46.03
N LYS A 61 6.25 19.57 47.30
CA LYS A 61 6.00 20.97 47.68
C LYS A 61 7.13 21.89 47.24
N GLU A 62 8.38 21.45 47.36
CA GLU A 62 9.54 22.20 46.88
C GLU A 62 9.57 22.30 45.34
N GLU A 63 9.23 21.22 44.63
CA GLU A 63 9.21 21.17 43.17
C GLU A 63 8.13 22.08 42.56
N MET A 64 6.90 22.02 43.08
CA MET A 64 5.74 22.69 42.47
C MET A 64 5.30 23.98 43.18
N GLY A 65 5.82 24.24 44.38
CA GLY A 65 5.44 25.34 45.26
C GLY A 65 4.33 24.98 46.25
N GLU A 66 4.49 25.39 47.50
CA GLU A 66 3.57 25.07 48.61
C GLU A 66 2.13 25.58 48.37
N GLU A 67 1.98 26.78 47.79
CA GLU A 67 0.67 27.33 47.42
C GLU A 67 -0.08 26.43 46.42
N ARG A 68 0.64 25.89 45.42
CA ARG A 68 0.06 25.00 44.42
C ARG A 68 -0.27 23.63 44.99
N TRP A 69 0.61 23.09 45.84
CA TRP A 69 0.37 21.83 46.54
C TRP A 69 -0.91 21.87 47.37
N ASN A 70 -1.12 22.96 48.12
CA ASN A 70 -2.29 23.12 48.98
C ASN A 70 -3.62 23.28 48.21
N LEU A 71 -3.58 23.47 46.89
CA LEU A 71 -4.76 23.52 46.03
C LEU A 71 -5.16 22.15 45.46
N LEU A 72 -4.31 21.13 45.60
CA LEU A 72 -4.59 19.79 45.11
C LEU A 72 -5.70 19.13 45.95
N ASN A 73 -6.60 18.43 45.28
CA ASN A 73 -7.53 17.53 45.98
C ASN A 73 -6.85 16.20 46.36
N GLU A 74 -7.56 15.33 47.07
CA GLU A 74 -7.02 14.03 47.53
C GLU A 74 -6.53 13.14 46.37
N GLN A 75 -7.25 13.10 45.25
CA GLN A 75 -6.86 12.30 44.09
C GLN A 75 -5.62 12.86 43.39
N GLU A 76 -5.53 14.18 43.27
CA GLU A 76 -4.37 14.86 42.70
C GLU A 76 -3.14 14.69 43.60
N THR A 77 -3.32 14.82 44.92
CA THR A 77 -2.26 14.58 45.91
C THR A 77 -1.75 13.14 45.82
N LEU A 78 -2.64 12.16 45.76
CA LEU A 78 -2.25 10.75 45.61
C LEU A 78 -1.52 10.52 44.29
N LYS A 79 -1.94 11.15 43.19
CA LYS A 79 -1.27 11.04 41.90
C LYS A 79 0.17 11.56 41.98
N GLU A 80 0.39 12.75 42.54
CA GLU A 80 1.73 13.33 42.67
C GLU A 80 2.65 12.46 43.52
N LEU A 81 2.14 11.86 44.60
CA LEU A 81 2.90 10.93 45.43
C LEU A 81 3.23 9.63 44.68
N VAL A 82 2.26 9.05 43.98
CA VAL A 82 2.50 7.87 43.15
C VAL A 82 3.53 8.16 42.06
N ASP A 83 3.49 9.33 41.42
CA ASP A 83 4.47 9.73 40.40
C ASP A 83 5.88 9.91 41.01
N PHE A 84 5.99 10.47 42.22
CA PHE A 84 7.26 10.55 42.95
C PHE A 84 7.86 9.14 43.19
N PHE A 85 7.09 8.24 43.80
CA PHE A 85 7.56 6.88 44.07
C PHE A 85 7.80 6.07 42.79
N ALA A 86 7.10 6.37 41.70
CA ALA A 86 7.34 5.75 40.42
C ALA A 86 8.74 6.07 39.88
N ASP A 87 9.18 7.32 40.00
CA ASP A 87 10.50 7.74 39.55
C ASP A 87 11.60 7.12 40.45
N GLU A 88 11.40 7.05 41.77
CA GLU A 88 12.29 6.32 42.69
C GLU A 88 12.39 4.83 42.34
N ALA A 89 11.25 4.17 42.16
CA ALA A 89 11.19 2.78 41.75
C ALA A 89 11.91 2.56 40.41
N PHE A 90 11.71 3.47 39.45
CA PHE A 90 12.33 3.38 38.14
C PHE A 90 13.87 3.53 38.19
N LEU A 91 14.40 4.31 39.13
CA LEU A 91 15.85 4.44 39.33
C LEU A 91 16.49 3.17 39.87
N GLN A 92 15.76 2.41 40.69
CA GLN A 92 16.20 1.14 41.28
C GLN A 92 16.18 -0.04 40.30
N LEU A 93 15.45 0.09 39.19
CA LEU A 93 15.42 -0.94 38.15
C LEU A 93 16.77 -1.09 37.45
N THR A 94 17.09 -2.33 37.11
CA THR A 94 18.20 -2.65 36.21
C THR A 94 17.97 -2.04 34.83
N GLU A 95 19.04 -1.91 34.03
CA GLU A 95 18.92 -1.42 32.65
C GLU A 95 17.96 -2.28 31.81
N ASP A 96 18.03 -3.61 31.96
CA ASP A 96 17.16 -4.54 31.25
C ASP A 96 15.68 -4.44 31.62
N GLU A 97 15.37 -4.15 32.89
CA GLU A 97 13.99 -3.94 33.34
C GLU A 97 13.45 -2.62 32.80
N ARG A 98 14.25 -1.54 32.88
CA ARG A 98 13.89 -0.24 32.30
C ARG A 98 13.66 -0.35 30.81
N ARG A 99 14.51 -1.09 30.10
CA ARG A 99 14.41 -1.33 28.67
C ARG A 99 13.12 -2.08 28.31
N ARG A 100 12.79 -3.16 29.03
CA ARG A 100 11.55 -3.92 28.83
C ARG A 100 10.28 -3.10 29.08
N LEU A 101 10.29 -2.25 30.11
CA LEU A 101 9.14 -1.37 30.41
C LEU A 101 8.95 -0.28 29.35
N LYS A 102 10.05 0.25 28.82
CA LYS A 102 10.05 1.26 27.75
C LYS A 102 9.82 0.69 26.35
N LEU A 103 9.87 -0.63 26.18
CA LEU A 103 9.70 -1.27 24.88
C LEU A 103 8.33 -0.93 24.27
N TRP A 104 8.34 -0.12 23.22
CA TRP A 104 7.16 0.32 22.49
C TRP A 104 7.50 0.48 21.01
N ILE A 105 7.08 -0.49 20.20
CA ILE A 105 7.47 -0.59 18.79
C ILE A 105 6.26 -0.37 17.88
N TRP A 106 6.51 0.16 16.69
CA TRP A 106 5.51 0.23 15.63
C TRP A 106 6.02 -0.47 14.38
N THR A 107 5.13 -1.16 13.70
CA THR A 107 5.37 -1.66 12.34
C THR A 107 4.14 -1.46 11.48
N GLY A 108 4.35 -1.01 10.25
CA GLY A 108 3.30 -1.00 9.25
C GLY A 108 3.08 -2.38 8.63
N CYS A 109 1.87 -2.65 8.16
CA CYS A 109 1.51 -3.86 7.43
C CYS A 109 2.32 -3.97 6.13
N ASP A 110 3.00 -5.10 5.94
CA ASP A 110 3.86 -5.32 4.76
C ASP A 110 3.09 -5.35 3.44
N MET A 111 1.83 -5.78 3.44
CA MET A 111 0.99 -5.74 2.24
C MET A 111 0.62 -4.31 1.83
N HIS A 112 0.47 -3.41 2.81
CA HIS A 112 0.26 -1.99 2.51
C HIS A 112 1.52 -1.32 1.98
N LYS A 113 2.72 -1.78 2.38
CA LYS A 113 3.98 -1.28 1.82
C LYS A 113 4.04 -1.56 0.32
N ASP A 114 3.79 -2.80 -0.08
CA ASP A 114 3.73 -3.18 -1.50
C ASP A 114 2.62 -2.43 -2.26
N LEU A 115 1.40 -2.39 -1.72
CA LEU A 115 0.29 -1.65 -2.34
C LEU A 115 0.64 -0.17 -2.53
N ASN A 116 1.28 0.48 -1.55
CA ASN A 116 1.68 1.87 -1.68
C ASN A 116 2.82 2.03 -2.66
N ALA A 117 3.78 1.10 -2.73
CA ALA A 117 4.83 1.12 -3.75
C ALA A 117 4.26 1.07 -5.16
N VAL A 118 3.24 0.23 -5.41
CA VAL A 118 2.51 0.20 -6.68
C VAL A 118 1.86 1.55 -7.01
N LYS A 119 1.26 2.22 -6.03
CA LYS A 119 0.71 3.58 -6.22
C LYS A 119 1.81 4.61 -6.52
N GLY A 120 2.98 4.45 -5.90
CA GLY A 120 4.16 5.25 -6.18
C GLY A 120 4.61 5.10 -7.62
N GLY A 121 4.73 3.87 -8.10
CA GLY A 121 5.06 3.56 -9.49
C GLY A 121 4.02 4.07 -10.49
N ASP A 122 2.73 3.87 -10.24
CA ASP A 122 1.64 4.41 -11.10
C ASP A 122 1.70 5.94 -11.17
N SER A 123 1.98 6.61 -10.04
CA SER A 123 2.14 8.07 -10.00
C SER A 123 3.34 8.53 -10.83
N ALA A 124 4.47 7.81 -10.77
CA ALA A 124 5.65 8.12 -11.56
C ALA A 124 5.44 7.90 -13.07
N MET A 125 4.74 6.83 -13.47
CA MET A 125 4.34 6.63 -14.88
C MET A 125 3.45 7.78 -15.38
N ARG A 126 2.45 8.19 -14.58
CA ARG A 126 1.58 9.32 -14.93
C ARG A 126 2.36 10.62 -15.12
N GLU A 127 3.39 10.86 -14.30
CA GLU A 127 4.27 12.02 -14.48
C GLU A 127 5.10 11.87 -15.76
N LYS A 128 5.67 10.68 -15.98
CA LYS A 128 6.50 10.40 -17.15
C LYS A 128 5.75 10.59 -18.47
N TRP A 129 4.48 10.22 -18.53
CA TRP A 129 3.65 10.45 -19.72
C TRP A 129 3.49 11.93 -20.09
N LYS A 130 3.64 12.87 -19.16
CA LYS A 130 3.58 14.32 -19.48
C LYS A 130 4.78 14.80 -20.29
N GLU A 131 5.88 14.06 -20.25
CA GLU A 131 7.10 14.34 -21.02
C GLU A 131 7.08 13.66 -22.40
N MET A 132 6.10 12.79 -22.63
CA MET A 132 6.01 11.95 -23.83
C MET A 132 4.99 12.53 -24.81
N LYS A 133 5.16 12.17 -26.09
CA LYS A 133 4.22 12.55 -27.15
C LYS A 133 2.88 11.81 -27.03
N ASP A 134 2.93 10.54 -26.67
CA ASP A 134 1.75 9.71 -26.49
C ASP A 134 1.38 9.64 -25.00
N SER A 135 0.11 9.38 -24.70
CA SER A 135 -0.35 9.16 -23.33
C SER A 135 -1.56 8.23 -23.30
N PRO A 136 -1.84 7.56 -22.16
CA PRO A 136 -3.00 6.71 -22.02
C PRO A 136 -4.30 7.45 -22.30
N VAL A 137 -5.16 6.78 -23.06
CA VAL A 137 -6.43 7.38 -23.45
C VAL A 137 -7.34 7.66 -22.26
N ILE A 138 -7.93 8.85 -22.22
CA ILE A 138 -8.86 9.25 -21.15
C ILE A 138 -10.11 8.34 -21.18
N LEU A 139 -10.43 7.76 -20.03
CA LEU A 139 -11.57 6.86 -19.79
C LEU A 139 -12.65 7.58 -18.96
N ALA A 140 -13.17 8.66 -19.53
CA ALA A 140 -14.14 9.55 -18.91
C ALA A 140 -15.46 8.84 -18.56
N ASN A 141 -16.07 9.20 -17.43
CA ASN A 141 -17.44 8.79 -17.15
C ASN A 141 -18.42 9.38 -18.18
N ARG A 142 -19.68 8.95 -18.18
CA ARG A 142 -20.67 9.36 -19.19
C ARG A 142 -20.81 10.89 -19.30
N ASP A 143 -20.81 11.60 -18.18
CA ASP A 143 -21.06 13.04 -18.15
C ASP A 143 -19.83 13.80 -18.67
N ASN A 144 -18.64 13.42 -18.20
CA ASN A 144 -17.39 13.99 -18.69
C ASN A 144 -17.18 13.66 -20.18
N ALA A 145 -17.50 12.44 -20.62
CA ALA A 145 -17.40 12.05 -22.03
C ALA A 145 -18.32 12.90 -22.91
N ALA A 146 -19.54 13.20 -22.44
CA ALA A 146 -20.44 14.11 -23.15
C ALA A 146 -19.83 15.51 -23.26
N VAL A 147 -19.24 16.05 -22.19
CA VAL A 147 -18.55 17.35 -22.22
C VAL A 147 -17.38 17.33 -23.20
N LEU A 148 -16.50 16.33 -23.14
CA LEU A 148 -15.33 16.22 -24.01
C LEU A 148 -15.71 16.06 -25.49
N SER A 149 -16.79 15.33 -25.79
CA SER A 149 -17.26 15.13 -27.17
C SER A 149 -17.73 16.41 -27.85
N VAL A 150 -18.18 17.43 -27.09
CA VAL A 150 -18.57 18.73 -27.64
C VAL A 150 -17.36 19.47 -28.23
N PHE A 151 -16.16 19.13 -27.77
CA PHE A 151 -14.93 19.83 -28.08
C PHE A 151 -13.93 18.97 -28.88
N GLU A 152 -14.31 17.73 -29.21
CA GLU A 152 -13.50 16.79 -29.98
C GLU A 152 -13.31 17.30 -31.43
N GLY A 153 -12.05 17.45 -31.88
CA GLY A 153 -11.71 17.96 -33.20
C GLY A 153 -11.62 19.49 -33.34
N ALA A 154 -11.70 20.24 -32.23
CA ALA A 154 -11.31 21.65 -32.23
C ALA A 154 -9.78 21.77 -32.36
N PRO A 155 -9.25 22.76 -33.10
CA PRO A 155 -7.80 22.93 -33.23
C PRO A 155 -7.16 23.19 -31.86
N GLU A 156 -6.13 22.41 -31.54
CA GLU A 156 -5.27 22.64 -30.38
C GLU A 156 -4.38 23.87 -30.63
N ALA A 157 -4.06 24.63 -29.59
CA ALA A 157 -3.04 25.66 -29.67
C ALA A 157 -1.68 24.99 -29.94
N PRO A 158 -0.93 25.37 -30.99
CA PRO A 158 0.39 24.80 -31.22
C PRO A 158 1.35 25.21 -30.10
N ASP A 159 2.24 24.28 -29.75
CA ASP A 159 3.24 24.50 -28.71
C ASP A 159 4.32 25.48 -29.21
N GLY A 160 4.37 26.67 -28.61
CA GLY A 160 5.55 27.55 -28.67
C GLY A 160 5.61 28.69 -29.70
N LEU A 161 4.54 29.40 -30.05
CA LEU A 161 4.64 30.70 -30.77
C LEU A 161 3.64 31.78 -30.28
N GLU A 162 4.03 33.02 -30.54
CA GLU A 162 3.58 34.31 -29.97
C GLU A 162 2.09 34.66 -30.19
N ASP A 163 1.61 35.55 -29.30
CA ASP A 163 0.23 35.94 -28.96
C ASP A 163 -0.66 36.56 -30.09
N ASP A 164 -0.43 36.31 -31.38
CA ASP A 164 -1.04 37.14 -32.44
C ASP A 164 -1.67 36.45 -33.67
N GLU A 165 -1.94 35.13 -33.65
CA GLU A 165 -2.81 34.50 -34.67
C GLU A 165 -4.26 34.25 -34.20
N GLU A 166 -5.21 34.90 -34.87
CA GLU A 166 -6.66 34.68 -34.75
C GLU A 166 -7.02 33.21 -35.05
N GLY A 167 -7.28 32.44 -34.00
CA GLY A 167 -7.69 31.03 -34.11
C GLY A 167 -7.54 30.18 -32.85
N ILE A 168 -6.89 30.71 -31.81
CA ILE A 168 -6.63 30.01 -30.56
C ILE A 168 -7.93 29.86 -29.75
N ARG A 169 -8.36 28.62 -29.51
CA ARG A 169 -9.49 28.31 -28.64
C ARG A 169 -8.98 28.23 -27.19
N GLU A 170 -9.42 29.17 -26.36
CA GLU A 170 -9.25 29.07 -24.91
C GLU A 170 -10.00 27.82 -24.39
N GLU A 171 -9.30 26.95 -23.64
CA GLU A 171 -9.89 25.72 -23.11
C GLU A 171 -11.06 26.08 -22.17
N ASN A 172 -12.25 25.56 -22.47
CA ASN A 172 -13.42 25.84 -21.67
C ASN A 172 -13.24 25.26 -20.25
N PRO A 173 -13.58 26.00 -19.17
CA PRO A 173 -13.44 25.48 -17.79
C PRO A 173 -14.10 24.12 -17.55
N ALA A 174 -15.22 23.84 -18.24
CA ALA A 174 -15.90 22.54 -18.17
C ALA A 174 -15.11 21.43 -18.88
N GLU A 175 -14.47 21.74 -20.02
CA GLU A 175 -13.58 20.80 -20.71
C GLU A 175 -12.37 20.47 -19.84
N LYS A 176 -11.66 21.51 -19.37
CA LYS A 176 -10.50 21.37 -18.49
C LYS A 176 -10.83 20.51 -17.28
N ARG A 177 -11.93 20.84 -16.59
CA ARG A 177 -12.40 20.07 -15.43
C ARG A 177 -12.71 18.62 -15.79
N ALA A 178 -13.39 18.38 -16.92
CA ALA A 178 -13.74 17.04 -17.38
C ALA A 178 -12.50 16.20 -17.71
N ARG A 179 -11.43 16.80 -18.26
CA ARG A 179 -10.13 16.15 -18.47
C ARG A 179 -9.46 15.84 -17.13
N GLU A 180 -9.31 16.85 -16.26
CA GLU A 180 -8.61 16.73 -14.97
C GLU A 180 -9.21 15.69 -14.02
N VAL A 181 -10.55 15.56 -14.00
CA VAL A 181 -11.22 14.59 -13.11
C VAL A 181 -11.45 13.23 -13.75
N SER A 182 -11.14 13.07 -15.03
CA SER A 182 -11.19 11.78 -15.71
C SER A 182 -9.88 11.03 -15.52
N SER A 183 -9.96 9.72 -15.35
CA SER A 183 -8.78 8.87 -15.22
C SER A 183 -8.47 8.16 -16.53
N ALA A 184 -7.24 7.69 -16.67
CA ALA A 184 -6.73 6.93 -17.81
C ALA A 184 -5.83 5.79 -17.33
N GLY A 185 -5.38 4.95 -18.26
CA GLY A 185 -4.33 3.97 -18.02
C GLY A 185 -4.80 2.61 -17.48
N ALA A 186 -3.84 1.74 -17.20
CA ALA A 186 -4.05 0.34 -16.88
C ALA A 186 -4.84 0.13 -15.58
N VAL A 187 -4.54 0.91 -14.53
CA VAL A 187 -5.27 0.82 -13.26
C VAL A 187 -6.76 1.15 -13.47
N LYS A 188 -7.05 2.16 -14.29
CA LYS A 188 -8.44 2.52 -14.61
C LYS A 188 -9.11 1.44 -15.44
N LEU A 189 -8.42 0.90 -16.45
CA LEU A 189 -8.92 -0.23 -17.24
C LEU A 189 -9.24 -1.44 -16.34
N CYS A 190 -8.33 -1.85 -15.47
CA CYS A 190 -8.53 -2.96 -14.54
C CYS A 190 -9.75 -2.72 -13.63
N SER A 191 -9.93 -1.49 -13.13
CA SER A 191 -11.12 -1.09 -12.36
C SER A 191 -12.42 -1.26 -13.17
N LEU A 192 -12.43 -0.82 -14.44
CA LEU A 192 -13.58 -0.94 -15.32
C LEU A 192 -13.87 -2.40 -15.70
N LEU A 193 -12.84 -3.21 -15.96
CA LEU A 193 -12.97 -4.65 -16.21
C LEU A 193 -13.52 -5.38 -14.98
N GLY A 194 -13.05 -5.07 -13.77
CA GLY A 194 -13.65 -5.61 -12.56
C GLY A 194 -15.11 -5.20 -12.39
N ALA A 195 -15.43 -3.93 -12.59
CA ALA A 195 -16.83 -3.46 -12.55
C ALA A 195 -17.72 -4.10 -13.63
N LEU A 196 -17.14 -4.49 -14.77
CA LEU A 196 -17.86 -5.13 -15.88
C LEU A 196 -17.96 -6.65 -15.69
N LEU A 197 -16.92 -7.32 -15.21
CA LEU A 197 -16.76 -8.77 -15.30
C LEU A 197 -16.72 -9.48 -13.95
N ASN A 198 -16.50 -8.77 -12.86
CA ASN A 198 -16.51 -9.31 -11.49
C ASN A 198 -16.94 -8.22 -10.48
N HIS A 199 -18.16 -7.72 -10.68
CA HIS A 199 -18.72 -6.64 -9.88
C HIS A 199 -19.11 -7.15 -8.48
N LYS A 200 -18.93 -6.33 -7.44
CA LYS A 200 -19.29 -6.68 -6.03
C LYS A 200 -20.79 -6.98 -5.81
N ASP A 201 -21.63 -6.47 -6.69
CA ASP A 201 -23.07 -6.76 -6.77
C ASP A 201 -23.24 -7.68 -7.98
N ASP A 202 -23.53 -8.95 -7.70
CA ASP A 202 -23.62 -10.05 -8.67
C ASP A 202 -24.76 -9.87 -9.70
N LYS A 203 -25.67 -8.93 -9.44
CA LYS A 203 -26.74 -8.55 -10.37
C LYS A 203 -26.30 -7.51 -11.40
N LYS A 204 -25.10 -6.95 -11.28
CA LYS A 204 -24.57 -5.92 -12.17
C LYS A 204 -23.44 -6.44 -13.04
N GLY A 205 -23.25 -5.78 -14.17
CA GLY A 205 -22.19 -6.11 -15.13
C GLY A 205 -22.57 -7.25 -16.07
N GLN A 206 -21.56 -7.94 -16.56
CA GLN A 206 -21.59 -8.94 -17.61
C GLN A 206 -20.94 -10.26 -17.16
N HIS A 207 -20.83 -10.50 -15.84
CA HIS A 207 -20.11 -11.65 -15.26
C HIS A 207 -20.56 -13.01 -15.85
N HIS A 208 -21.87 -13.29 -15.83
CA HIS A 208 -22.39 -14.55 -16.38
C HIS A 208 -22.16 -14.67 -17.89
N SER A 209 -22.46 -13.62 -18.64
CA SER A 209 -22.24 -13.60 -20.11
C SER A 209 -20.76 -13.80 -20.47
N PHE A 210 -19.86 -13.25 -19.67
CA PHE A 210 -18.42 -13.42 -19.82
C PHE A 210 -18.00 -14.87 -19.55
N ARG A 211 -18.49 -15.47 -18.48
CA ARG A 211 -18.21 -16.88 -18.14
C ARG A 211 -18.74 -17.84 -19.20
N ASP A 212 -19.92 -17.57 -19.75
CA ASP A 212 -20.48 -18.36 -20.86
C ASP A 212 -19.63 -18.23 -22.12
N TYR A 213 -19.15 -17.02 -22.43
CA TYR A 213 -18.22 -16.79 -23.54
C TYR A 213 -16.90 -17.54 -23.34
N ALA A 214 -16.32 -17.48 -22.13
CA ALA A 214 -15.13 -18.23 -21.77
C ALA A 214 -15.32 -19.74 -21.90
N MET A 215 -16.46 -20.27 -21.43
CA MET A 215 -16.79 -21.68 -21.59
C MET A 215 -16.85 -22.08 -23.07
N GLY A 216 -17.49 -21.26 -23.91
CA GLY A 216 -17.62 -21.54 -25.35
C GLY A 216 -16.32 -21.40 -26.15
N LYS A 217 -15.40 -20.52 -25.73
CA LYS A 217 -14.14 -20.25 -26.46
C LYS A 217 -12.93 -21.00 -25.94
N LEU A 218 -12.83 -21.17 -24.63
CA LEU A 218 -11.69 -21.76 -23.94
C LEU A 218 -12.00 -23.13 -23.33
N GLY A 219 -13.25 -23.59 -23.37
CA GLY A 219 -13.65 -24.86 -22.76
C GLY A 219 -13.64 -24.83 -21.22
N ARG A 220 -13.49 -23.66 -20.62
CA ARG A 220 -13.48 -23.47 -19.16
C ARG A 220 -14.07 -22.13 -18.77
N MET A 221 -14.78 -22.10 -17.64
CA MET A 221 -15.17 -20.85 -16.98
C MET A 221 -14.05 -20.37 -16.07
N PHE A 222 -13.87 -19.06 -15.99
CA PHE A 222 -13.01 -18.43 -14.99
C PHE A 222 -13.59 -17.07 -14.59
N THR A 223 -13.09 -16.51 -13.49
CA THR A 223 -13.54 -15.21 -12.95
C THR A 223 -12.42 -14.20 -13.08
N PHE A 224 -12.76 -12.99 -13.53
CA PHE A 224 -11.82 -11.89 -13.59
C PHE A 224 -11.34 -11.52 -12.16
N PRO A 225 -10.06 -11.11 -11.97
CA PRO A 225 -9.55 -10.71 -10.66
C PRO A 225 -10.42 -9.68 -9.93
N ASP A 226 -10.50 -9.83 -8.60
CA ASP A 226 -11.44 -9.10 -7.77
C ASP A 226 -10.95 -7.70 -7.38
N THR A 227 -10.95 -6.79 -8.36
CA THR A 227 -10.57 -5.39 -8.14
C THR A 227 -11.63 -4.59 -7.37
N SER A 228 -12.77 -5.21 -7.03
CA SER A 228 -13.89 -4.55 -6.35
C SER A 228 -13.85 -4.69 -4.83
N ASN A 229 -13.16 -5.71 -4.27
CA ASN A 229 -13.20 -6.05 -2.84
C ASN A 229 -11.88 -5.81 -2.09
N THR A 230 -11.15 -4.74 -2.40
CA THR A 230 -10.00 -4.23 -1.61
C THR A 230 -8.90 -5.26 -1.28
N ARG A 231 -8.76 -6.34 -2.06
CA ARG A 231 -7.69 -7.32 -1.86
C ARG A 231 -6.35 -6.73 -2.30
N TYR A 232 -5.28 -7.00 -1.55
CA TYR A 232 -3.94 -6.65 -2.01
C TYR A 232 -3.61 -7.38 -3.32
N SER A 233 -2.71 -6.79 -4.11
CA SER A 233 -2.35 -7.21 -5.48
C SER A 233 -3.48 -7.32 -6.51
N SER A 234 -4.76 -7.08 -6.18
CA SER A 234 -5.87 -7.36 -7.10
C SER A 234 -5.76 -6.66 -8.46
N TYR A 235 -5.21 -5.44 -8.47
CA TYR A 235 -4.98 -4.67 -9.69
C TYR A 235 -3.78 -5.19 -10.50
N LEU A 236 -2.76 -5.70 -9.82
CA LEU A 236 -1.62 -6.35 -10.45
C LEU A 236 -2.03 -7.71 -11.05
N ASP A 237 -2.85 -8.48 -10.33
CA ASP A 237 -3.42 -9.73 -10.82
C ASP A 237 -4.35 -9.50 -12.02
N ALA A 238 -5.15 -8.42 -11.98
CA ALA A 238 -5.97 -7.97 -13.09
C ALA A 238 -5.13 -7.56 -14.31
N ALA A 239 -4.01 -6.86 -14.09
CA ALA A 239 -3.10 -6.50 -15.16
C ALA A 239 -2.49 -7.75 -15.81
N ALA A 240 -1.92 -8.66 -15.02
CA ALA A 240 -1.34 -9.91 -15.52
C ALA A 240 -2.37 -10.77 -16.28
N GLU A 241 -3.61 -10.87 -15.76
CA GLU A 241 -4.71 -11.57 -16.43
C GLU A 241 -5.08 -10.92 -17.76
N THR A 242 -5.20 -9.59 -17.78
CA THR A 242 -5.59 -8.84 -18.97
C THR A 242 -4.49 -8.90 -20.04
N SER A 243 -3.22 -8.75 -19.66
CA SER A 243 -2.07 -8.89 -20.57
C SER A 243 -2.01 -10.27 -21.19
N THR A 244 -2.23 -11.33 -20.38
CA THR A 244 -2.20 -12.73 -20.85
C THR A 244 -3.29 -13.00 -21.89
N ASN A 245 -4.48 -12.43 -21.69
CA ASN A 245 -5.69 -12.75 -22.46
C ASN A 245 -6.22 -11.54 -23.26
N LEU A 246 -5.36 -10.62 -23.68
CA LEU A 246 -5.74 -9.34 -24.28
C LEU A 246 -6.71 -9.51 -25.46
N ASP A 247 -6.33 -10.33 -26.45
CA ASP A 247 -7.15 -10.62 -27.63
C ASP A 247 -8.49 -11.27 -27.28
N PHE A 248 -8.51 -12.09 -26.22
CA PHE A 248 -9.74 -12.71 -25.73
C PHE A 248 -10.70 -11.67 -25.16
N TYR A 249 -10.20 -10.69 -24.39
CA TYR A 249 -11.01 -9.58 -23.88
C TYR A 249 -11.52 -8.67 -25.01
N VAL A 250 -10.68 -8.33 -25.99
CA VAL A 250 -11.09 -7.57 -27.19
C VAL A 250 -12.19 -8.33 -27.95
N GLY A 251 -11.99 -9.63 -28.18
CA GLY A 251 -12.97 -10.51 -28.82
C GLY A 251 -14.28 -10.60 -28.06
N TYR A 252 -14.22 -10.64 -26.72
CA TYR A 252 -15.41 -10.61 -25.86
C TYR A 252 -16.18 -9.30 -26.01
N MET A 253 -15.51 -8.15 -26.01
CA MET A 253 -16.15 -6.85 -26.17
C MET A 253 -16.87 -6.71 -27.52
N HIS A 254 -16.28 -7.24 -28.60
CA HIS A 254 -16.95 -7.30 -29.90
C HIS A 254 -18.15 -8.25 -29.91
N TYR A 255 -18.04 -9.42 -29.27
CA TYR A 255 -19.16 -10.35 -29.10
C TYR A 255 -20.31 -9.72 -28.31
N LEU A 256 -20.00 -9.03 -27.21
CA LEU A 256 -20.97 -8.32 -26.38
C LEU A 256 -21.70 -7.25 -27.19
N ARG A 257 -20.98 -6.47 -28.00
CA ARG A 257 -21.57 -5.48 -28.92
C ARG A 257 -22.59 -6.12 -29.86
N LEU A 258 -22.25 -7.26 -30.48
CA LEU A 258 -23.11 -7.93 -31.46
C LEU A 258 -24.38 -8.54 -30.84
N ARG A 259 -24.33 -8.94 -29.56
CA ARG A 259 -25.50 -9.50 -28.85
C ARG A 259 -26.54 -8.48 -28.45
N LYS A 260 -26.17 -7.20 -28.38
CA LYS A 260 -27.10 -6.14 -28.02
C LYS A 260 -28.04 -5.82 -29.17
N THR A 261 -29.32 -5.60 -28.86
CA THR A 261 -30.33 -5.19 -29.83
C THR A 261 -29.92 -3.93 -30.61
N SER A 262 -29.36 -2.93 -29.91
CA SER A 262 -28.88 -1.69 -30.52
C SER A 262 -27.54 -1.82 -31.24
N ARG A 263 -26.85 -2.97 -31.08
CA ARG A 263 -25.48 -3.21 -31.56
C ARG A 263 -24.45 -2.16 -31.15
N SER A 264 -24.72 -1.46 -30.05
CA SER A 264 -23.92 -0.35 -29.53
C SER A 264 -23.51 -0.62 -28.09
N LEU A 265 -22.28 -0.25 -27.76
CA LEU A 265 -21.74 -0.34 -26.40
C LEU A 265 -22.19 0.87 -25.58
N ASN A 266 -22.37 0.67 -24.27
CA ASN A 266 -22.56 1.80 -23.35
C ASN A 266 -21.21 2.47 -23.04
N ASN A 267 -21.22 3.61 -22.34
CA ASN A 267 -20.00 4.37 -22.05
C ASN A 267 -18.90 3.53 -21.37
N LEU A 268 -19.26 2.70 -20.39
CA LEU A 268 -18.29 1.86 -19.67
C LEU A 268 -17.67 0.82 -20.59
N GLU A 269 -18.49 0.12 -21.37
CA GLU A 269 -18.03 -0.89 -22.33
C GLU A 269 -17.20 -0.27 -23.47
N THR A 270 -17.57 0.92 -23.95
CA THR A 270 -16.79 1.67 -24.93
C THR A 270 -15.43 2.03 -24.36
N ASN A 271 -15.35 2.54 -23.13
CA ASN A 271 -14.08 2.84 -22.48
C ASN A 271 -13.21 1.59 -22.32
N VAL A 272 -13.79 0.45 -21.94
CA VAL A 272 -13.05 -0.82 -21.85
C VAL A 272 -12.47 -1.21 -23.22
N LEU A 273 -13.28 -1.22 -24.28
CA LEU A 273 -12.79 -1.57 -25.61
C LEU A 273 -11.73 -0.58 -26.12
N LYS A 274 -11.90 0.72 -25.83
CA LYS A 274 -10.95 1.78 -26.18
C LYS A 274 -9.58 1.52 -25.54
N ALA A 275 -9.57 1.28 -24.22
CA ALA A 275 -8.34 1.03 -23.46
C ALA A 275 -7.65 -0.30 -23.83
N LEU A 276 -8.42 -1.35 -24.14
CA LEU A 276 -7.88 -2.64 -24.60
C LEU A 276 -7.18 -2.55 -25.98
N SER A 277 -7.38 -1.44 -26.70
CA SER A 277 -6.78 -1.18 -28.02
C SER A 277 -5.78 -0.02 -27.99
N ASP A 278 -5.52 0.54 -26.81
CA ASP A 278 -4.71 1.75 -26.64
C ASP A 278 -3.28 1.37 -26.25
N GLY A 279 -2.31 1.66 -27.12
CA GLY A 279 -0.89 1.32 -26.94
C GLY A 279 -0.34 1.75 -25.58
N PRO A 280 -0.44 3.03 -25.18
CA PRO A 280 0.04 3.51 -23.88
C PRO A 280 -0.66 2.83 -22.68
N THR A 281 -1.97 2.56 -22.74
CA THR A 281 -2.65 1.78 -21.69
C THR A 281 -2.15 0.33 -21.62
N ILE A 282 -1.87 -0.30 -22.76
CA ILE A 282 -1.28 -1.65 -22.83
C ILE A 282 0.16 -1.64 -22.30
N THR A 283 0.94 -0.58 -22.56
CA THR A 283 2.27 -0.39 -21.96
C THR A 283 2.20 -0.40 -20.44
N GLU A 284 1.26 0.34 -19.84
CA GLU A 284 1.09 0.31 -18.38
C GLU A 284 0.64 -1.07 -17.87
N LEU A 285 -0.22 -1.81 -18.60
CA LEU A 285 -0.59 -3.19 -18.24
C LEU A 285 0.63 -4.10 -18.20
N ALA A 286 1.50 -3.98 -19.19
CA ALA A 286 2.75 -4.73 -19.27
C ALA A 286 3.68 -4.40 -18.10
N VAL A 287 3.86 -3.12 -17.77
CA VAL A 287 4.65 -2.68 -16.60
C VAL A 287 4.12 -3.26 -15.29
N LEU A 288 2.82 -3.16 -15.04
CA LEU A 288 2.20 -3.73 -13.83
C LEU A 288 2.34 -5.25 -13.78
N THR A 289 2.25 -5.92 -14.92
CA THR A 289 2.45 -7.38 -15.04
C THR A 289 3.87 -7.78 -14.68
N LEU A 290 4.87 -7.08 -15.23
CA LEU A 290 6.28 -7.33 -14.94
C LEU A 290 6.62 -7.07 -13.46
N TYR A 291 6.14 -5.95 -12.90
CA TYR A 291 6.34 -5.66 -11.47
C TYR A 291 5.68 -6.70 -10.56
N GLN A 292 4.49 -7.20 -10.92
CA GLN A 292 3.81 -8.27 -10.18
C GLN A 292 4.70 -9.50 -10.06
N GLU A 293 5.20 -9.99 -11.19
CA GLU A 293 5.95 -11.25 -11.25
C GLU A 293 7.37 -11.12 -10.67
N ALA A 294 8.02 -9.97 -10.90
CA ALA A 294 9.39 -9.72 -10.46
C ALA A 294 9.49 -9.33 -8.97
N VAL A 295 8.53 -8.54 -8.47
CA VAL A 295 8.67 -7.85 -7.18
C VAL A 295 7.52 -8.18 -6.23
N SER A 296 6.29 -7.82 -6.58
CA SER A 296 5.17 -7.84 -5.63
C SER A 296 4.79 -9.27 -5.22
N HIS A 297 4.58 -10.17 -6.17
CA HIS A 297 4.24 -11.56 -5.87
C HIS A 297 5.31 -12.28 -5.02
N PRO A 298 6.60 -12.32 -5.39
CA PRO A 298 7.62 -12.96 -4.55
C PRO A 298 7.76 -12.30 -3.18
N TYR A 299 7.61 -10.97 -3.07
CA TYR A 299 7.57 -10.27 -1.79
C TYR A 299 6.38 -10.73 -0.94
N ILE A 300 5.16 -10.63 -1.47
CA ILE A 300 3.91 -11.01 -0.79
C ILE A 300 3.97 -12.47 -0.33
N LYS A 301 4.41 -13.37 -1.22
CA LYS A 301 4.58 -14.78 -0.91
C LYS A 301 5.57 -15.01 0.23
N SER A 302 6.67 -14.26 0.27
CA SER A 302 7.68 -14.38 1.30
C SER A 302 7.15 -13.93 2.66
N VAL A 303 6.45 -12.79 2.72
CA VAL A 303 5.79 -12.32 3.94
C VAL A 303 4.76 -13.34 4.44
N ARG A 304 3.93 -13.87 3.53
CA ARG A 304 2.85 -14.82 3.85
C ARG A 304 3.31 -16.25 4.12
N SER A 305 4.56 -16.59 3.81
CA SER A 305 5.07 -17.97 3.93
C SER A 305 4.99 -18.54 5.35
N GLY A 306 5.16 -17.70 6.38
CA GLY A 306 4.97 -18.05 7.79
C GLY A 306 3.52 -17.87 8.30
N GLY A 307 2.60 -17.41 7.47
CA GLY A 307 1.21 -17.12 7.82
C GLY A 307 1.08 -16.12 8.97
N LEU A 308 0.07 -16.31 9.83
CA LEU A 308 -0.16 -15.49 11.03
C LEU A 308 0.96 -15.57 12.08
N LYS A 309 1.98 -16.43 11.87
CA LYS A 309 3.13 -16.58 12.75
C LYS A 309 4.35 -15.78 12.29
N THR A 310 4.29 -15.13 11.11
CA THR A 310 5.38 -14.26 10.66
C THR A 310 5.40 -13.00 11.52
N ASN A 311 6.50 -12.81 12.25
CA ASN A 311 6.76 -11.60 13.01
C ASN A 311 7.33 -10.52 12.09
N ALA A 312 6.63 -9.41 11.89
CA ALA A 312 7.05 -8.29 11.06
C ALA A 312 8.46 -7.78 11.41
N LEU A 313 8.81 -7.82 12.70
CA LEU A 313 10.08 -7.33 13.23
C LEU A 313 11.29 -8.16 12.78
N THR A 314 11.07 -9.33 12.18
CA THR A 314 12.13 -10.20 11.64
C THR A 314 12.38 -9.98 10.15
N LEU A 315 11.54 -9.19 9.48
CA LEU A 315 11.55 -9.04 8.02
C LEU A 315 12.45 -7.90 7.51
N CYS A 316 13.30 -7.31 8.35
CA CYS A 316 14.22 -6.24 7.95
C CYS A 316 15.08 -6.63 6.74
N HIS A 317 15.56 -7.88 6.70
CA HIS A 317 16.32 -8.43 5.57
C HIS A 317 15.50 -8.41 4.26
N LEU A 318 14.22 -8.77 4.30
CA LEU A 318 13.33 -8.76 3.15
C LEU A 318 13.06 -7.32 2.68
N GLN A 319 12.88 -6.37 3.61
CA GLN A 319 12.71 -4.95 3.26
C GLN A 319 13.97 -4.37 2.58
N ALA A 320 15.16 -4.80 3.00
CA ALA A 320 16.40 -4.42 2.33
C ALA A 320 16.52 -5.08 0.95
N ALA A 321 16.23 -6.39 0.85
CA ALA A 321 16.33 -7.16 -0.38
C ALA A 321 15.43 -6.60 -1.50
N VAL A 322 14.18 -6.25 -1.20
CA VAL A 322 13.26 -5.70 -2.21
C VAL A 322 13.78 -4.37 -2.79
N LYS A 323 14.36 -3.50 -1.95
CA LYS A 323 14.94 -2.23 -2.40
C LYS A 323 16.18 -2.45 -3.28
N VAL A 324 17.07 -3.37 -2.90
CA VAL A 324 18.24 -3.74 -3.70
C VAL A 324 17.82 -4.33 -5.06
N HIS A 325 16.84 -5.21 -5.05
CA HIS A 325 16.34 -5.85 -6.26
C HIS A 325 15.70 -4.82 -7.21
N ILE A 326 14.87 -3.91 -6.71
CA ILE A 326 14.29 -2.84 -7.54
C ILE A 326 15.40 -1.96 -8.15
N ARG A 327 16.45 -1.61 -7.39
CA ARG A 327 17.61 -0.88 -7.96
C ARG A 327 18.29 -1.67 -9.07
N THR A 328 18.44 -2.97 -8.92
CA THR A 328 19.02 -3.84 -9.95
C THR A 328 18.19 -3.79 -11.24
N LEU A 329 16.85 -3.85 -11.11
CA LEU A 329 15.94 -3.75 -12.27
C LEU A 329 15.95 -2.35 -12.91
N ILE A 330 16.22 -1.29 -12.15
CA ILE A 330 16.40 0.07 -12.69
C ILE A 330 17.71 0.18 -13.46
N GLU A 331 18.79 -0.38 -12.92
CA GLU A 331 20.14 -0.33 -13.51
C GLU A 331 20.26 -1.18 -14.78
N ASP A 332 19.58 -2.33 -14.83
CA ASP A 332 19.52 -3.22 -15.98
C ASP A 332 18.11 -3.79 -16.19
N PRO A 333 17.20 -3.00 -16.81
CA PRO A 333 15.83 -3.45 -17.06
C PRO A 333 15.75 -4.61 -18.06
N GLN A 334 16.81 -4.85 -18.86
CA GLN A 334 16.84 -5.93 -19.84
C GLN A 334 16.88 -7.32 -19.21
N ILE A 335 17.26 -7.42 -17.92
CA ILE A 335 17.19 -8.67 -17.14
C ILE A 335 15.77 -9.26 -17.18
N ILE A 336 14.73 -8.42 -17.28
CA ILE A 336 13.33 -8.88 -17.42
C ILE A 336 12.69 -8.55 -18.76
N LEU A 337 13.08 -7.44 -19.40
CA LEU A 337 12.44 -7.01 -20.65
C LEU A 337 12.90 -7.82 -21.87
N SER A 338 14.11 -8.37 -21.82
CA SER A 338 14.64 -9.18 -22.92
C SER A 338 13.80 -10.45 -23.12
N PRO A 339 13.41 -10.82 -24.34
CA PRO A 339 12.79 -12.11 -24.61
C PRO A 339 13.69 -13.31 -24.25
N ASP A 340 15.02 -13.09 -24.21
CA ASP A 340 16.03 -14.07 -23.81
C ASP A 340 16.39 -13.98 -22.31
N ALA A 341 15.68 -13.13 -21.55
CA ALA A 341 15.83 -13.02 -20.10
C ALA A 341 15.68 -14.38 -19.43
N LYS A 342 16.53 -14.62 -18.43
CA LYS A 342 16.36 -15.76 -17.53
C LYS A 342 15.44 -15.33 -16.40
N PRO A 343 14.24 -15.95 -16.25
CA PRO A 343 13.29 -15.53 -15.23
C PRO A 343 13.87 -15.53 -13.81
N GLU A 344 14.80 -16.44 -13.51
CA GLU A 344 15.46 -16.55 -12.20
C GLU A 344 16.31 -15.33 -11.79
N ASP A 345 16.83 -14.58 -12.75
CA ASP A 345 17.68 -13.40 -12.50
C ASP A 345 16.83 -12.12 -12.28
N ALA A 346 15.60 -12.12 -12.79
CA ALA A 346 14.67 -10.98 -12.76
C ALA A 346 13.69 -10.99 -11.58
N ILE A 347 13.67 -12.05 -10.77
CA ILE A 347 12.68 -12.25 -9.71
C ILE A 347 13.34 -12.07 -8.35
N LEU A 348 12.68 -11.32 -7.46
CA LEU A 348 13.11 -11.14 -6.10
C LEU A 348 13.32 -12.49 -5.41
N ASN A 349 14.58 -12.76 -5.04
CA ASN A 349 14.98 -13.94 -4.29
C ASN A 349 15.12 -13.58 -2.81
N VAL A 350 14.35 -14.23 -1.95
CA VAL A 350 14.23 -13.85 -0.54
C VAL A 350 14.77 -14.91 0.42
N ASN A 351 14.87 -16.19 0.03
CA ASN A 351 15.08 -17.29 0.99
C ASN A 351 15.88 -18.49 0.43
N ASP A 352 17.05 -18.27 -0.18
CA ASP A 352 17.94 -19.32 -0.75
C ASP A 352 17.27 -20.29 -1.76
N GLY A 353 16.02 -20.02 -2.13
CA GLY A 353 15.23 -20.75 -3.09
C GLY A 353 14.94 -19.84 -4.27
N ILE A 354 15.22 -20.34 -5.48
CA ILE A 354 15.01 -19.60 -6.73
C ILE A 354 13.57 -19.10 -6.77
N GLY A 355 13.40 -17.78 -6.82
CA GLY A 355 12.12 -17.13 -7.09
C GLY A 355 11.57 -17.68 -8.39
N LYS A 356 10.28 -18.06 -8.39
CA LYS A 356 9.60 -18.51 -9.61
C LYS A 356 8.44 -17.58 -9.89
N GLU A 357 8.26 -17.28 -11.17
CA GLU A 357 7.09 -16.58 -11.66
C GLU A 357 5.85 -17.32 -11.18
N SER A 358 4.86 -16.56 -10.73
CA SER A 358 3.53 -17.08 -10.50
C SER A 358 2.85 -17.40 -11.83
N ARG A 359 3.08 -16.53 -12.83
CA ARG A 359 2.41 -16.55 -14.13
C ARG A 359 3.43 -16.33 -15.27
N PRO A 360 4.27 -17.32 -15.58
CA PRO A 360 5.22 -17.22 -16.70
C PRO A 360 4.53 -16.94 -18.05
N GLU A 361 3.26 -17.32 -18.20
CA GLU A 361 2.47 -16.98 -19.38
C GLU A 361 2.19 -15.47 -19.53
N ALA A 362 2.11 -14.73 -18.42
CA ALA A 362 1.85 -13.30 -18.43
C ALA A 362 3.09 -12.52 -18.88
N VAL A 363 4.27 -12.89 -18.37
CA VAL A 363 5.55 -12.31 -18.81
C VAL A 363 5.79 -12.61 -20.29
N ARG A 364 5.57 -13.86 -20.72
CA ARG A 364 5.65 -14.22 -22.15
C ARG A 364 4.67 -13.42 -23.01
N ALA A 365 3.46 -13.14 -22.51
CA ALA A 365 2.51 -12.30 -23.24
C ALA A 365 3.05 -10.88 -23.42
N VAL A 366 3.67 -10.29 -22.38
CA VAL A 366 4.36 -9.00 -22.45
C VAL A 366 5.50 -9.03 -23.47
N HIS A 367 6.35 -10.05 -23.45
CA HIS A 367 7.43 -10.20 -24.43
C HIS A 367 6.91 -10.31 -25.88
N ASN A 368 5.79 -11.02 -26.09
CA ASN A 368 5.20 -11.14 -27.43
C ASN A 368 4.67 -9.81 -27.97
N MET A 369 4.29 -8.86 -27.10
CA MET A 369 3.80 -7.55 -27.50
C MET A 369 4.85 -6.43 -27.40
N SER A 370 6.03 -6.69 -26.83
CA SER A 370 7.03 -5.65 -26.51
C SER A 370 7.47 -4.84 -27.73
N SER A 371 7.60 -5.48 -28.90
CA SER A 371 7.93 -4.80 -30.17
C SER A 371 6.91 -3.76 -30.61
N CYS A 372 5.69 -3.81 -30.07
CA CYS A 372 4.59 -2.88 -30.34
C CYS A 372 4.40 -1.85 -29.22
N LEU A 373 5.21 -1.90 -28.16
CA LEU A 373 5.13 -1.03 -26.99
C LEU A 373 6.41 -0.18 -26.89
N PRO A 374 6.52 0.91 -27.67
CA PRO A 374 7.77 1.66 -27.83
C PRO A 374 8.26 2.33 -26.54
N TYR A 375 7.38 2.52 -25.54
CA TYR A 375 7.69 3.16 -24.26
C TYR A 375 7.80 2.16 -23.09
N LEU A 376 7.85 0.85 -23.37
CA LEU A 376 7.79 -0.18 -22.32
C LEU A 376 8.95 -0.04 -21.34
N GLU A 377 10.16 0.15 -21.84
CA GLU A 377 11.36 0.27 -21.00
C GLU A 377 11.32 1.54 -20.16
N GLU A 378 11.05 2.69 -20.78
CA GLU A 378 10.98 3.99 -20.09
C GLU A 378 9.90 4.00 -19.01
N MET A 379 8.74 3.40 -19.29
CA MET A 379 7.64 3.31 -18.32
C MET A 379 7.94 2.31 -17.21
N PHE A 380 8.59 1.20 -17.51
CA PHE A 380 8.99 0.23 -16.51
C PHE A 380 10.00 0.84 -15.54
N VAL A 381 11.02 1.53 -16.04
CA VAL A 381 12.02 2.22 -15.22
C VAL A 381 11.36 3.32 -14.38
N ALA A 382 10.54 4.18 -14.98
CA ALA A 382 9.83 5.24 -14.25
C ALA A 382 8.95 4.67 -13.12
N PHE A 383 8.25 3.55 -13.39
CA PHE A 383 7.47 2.86 -12.37
C PHE A 383 8.35 2.36 -11.22
N LEU A 384 9.48 1.73 -11.52
CA LEU A 384 10.41 1.20 -10.51
C LEU A 384 11.02 2.33 -9.65
N GLU A 385 11.37 3.46 -10.24
CA GLU A 385 11.88 4.64 -9.50
C GLU A 385 10.85 5.19 -8.51
N GLY A 386 9.59 5.32 -8.96
CA GLY A 386 8.46 5.72 -8.11
C GLY A 386 8.17 4.71 -7.01
N ALA A 387 8.23 3.41 -7.33
CA ALA A 387 8.06 2.33 -6.38
C ALA A 387 9.19 2.31 -5.34
N LEU A 388 10.46 2.47 -5.76
CA LEU A 388 11.63 2.48 -4.89
C LEU A 388 11.57 3.63 -3.88
N THR A 389 11.31 4.84 -4.36
CA THR A 389 11.12 6.03 -3.50
C THR A 389 10.04 5.77 -2.44
N THR A 390 8.98 5.06 -2.84
CA THR A 390 7.90 4.71 -1.94
C THR A 390 8.29 3.61 -0.96
N TRP A 391 9.00 2.56 -1.39
CA TRP A 391 9.55 1.55 -0.49
C TRP A 391 10.47 2.17 0.56
N GLU A 392 11.33 3.10 0.20
CA GLU A 392 12.20 3.82 1.14
C GLU A 392 11.39 4.58 2.19
N ARG A 393 10.35 5.29 1.77
CA ARG A 393 9.44 6.01 2.69
C ARG A 393 8.64 5.07 3.60
N PHE A 394 8.14 3.96 3.08
CA PHE A 394 7.25 3.03 3.81
C PHE A 394 7.99 1.90 4.54
N THR A 395 9.32 1.89 4.49
CA THR A 395 10.17 0.98 5.27
C THR A 395 11.12 1.72 6.21
N SER A 396 10.90 3.02 6.45
CA SER A 396 11.77 3.84 7.29
C SER A 396 11.89 3.33 8.73
N GLU A 397 10.87 2.62 9.23
CA GLU A 397 10.90 1.99 10.55
C GLU A 397 11.96 0.87 10.68
N PHE A 398 12.45 0.33 9.56
CA PHE A 398 13.51 -0.67 9.50
C PHE A 398 14.91 -0.08 9.29
N GLY A 399 15.08 1.23 9.50
CA GLY A 399 16.40 1.88 9.46
C GLY A 399 17.41 1.20 10.40
N SER A 400 18.69 1.18 10.00
CA SER A 400 19.77 0.54 10.76
C SER A 400 20.03 1.15 12.13
N ASP A 401 19.66 2.42 12.30
CA ASP A 401 19.69 3.20 13.54
C ASP A 401 18.34 3.21 14.27
N GLY A 402 17.34 2.52 13.74
CA GLY A 402 15.97 2.48 14.27
C GLY A 402 15.77 1.51 15.43
N LEU A 403 14.64 1.65 16.12
CA LEU A 403 14.29 0.81 17.27
C LEU A 403 14.25 -0.68 16.92
N ILE A 404 13.73 -1.04 15.74
CA ILE A 404 13.62 -2.44 15.28
C ILE A 404 15.02 -3.08 15.14
N ALA A 405 15.99 -2.34 14.57
CA ALA A 405 17.36 -2.81 14.40
C ALA A 405 18.06 -3.03 15.76
N ALA A 406 17.74 -2.21 16.76
CA ALA A 406 18.30 -2.30 18.09
C ALA A 406 17.67 -3.42 18.96
N LEU A 407 16.62 -4.11 18.49
CA LEU A 407 15.97 -5.16 19.28
C LEU A 407 16.84 -6.41 19.40
N THR A 408 16.84 -6.98 20.59
CA THR A 408 17.29 -8.35 20.83
C THR A 408 16.27 -9.36 20.29
N GLU A 409 16.65 -10.63 20.18
CA GLU A 409 15.72 -11.70 19.78
C GLU A 409 14.55 -11.84 20.76
N GLY A 410 14.83 -11.86 22.07
CA GLY A 410 13.78 -11.93 23.09
C GLY A 410 12.82 -10.73 23.06
N GLU A 411 13.31 -9.53 22.71
CA GLU A 411 12.43 -8.37 22.55
C GLU A 411 11.53 -8.48 21.32
N ARG A 412 12.05 -9.02 20.20
CA ARG A 412 11.23 -9.29 19.02
C ARG A 412 10.11 -10.29 19.33
N ASP A 413 10.40 -11.30 20.14
CA ASP A 413 9.43 -12.34 20.51
C ASP A 413 8.30 -11.79 21.39
N VAL A 414 8.62 -11.00 22.42
CA VAL A 414 7.58 -10.41 23.29
C VAL A 414 6.83 -9.27 22.61
N ALA A 415 7.46 -8.58 21.65
CA ALA A 415 6.84 -7.56 20.82
C ALA A 415 6.30 -8.12 19.50
N PHE A 416 5.90 -9.40 19.48
CA PHE A 416 5.37 -10.04 18.28
C PHE A 416 4.30 -9.17 17.60
N MET A 417 4.49 -8.91 16.31
CA MET A 417 3.54 -8.19 15.47
C MET A 417 3.31 -8.99 14.19
N PRO A 418 2.05 -9.24 13.79
CA PRO A 418 1.79 -9.92 12.53
C PRO A 418 2.31 -9.07 11.37
N ALA A 419 3.03 -9.71 10.44
CA ALA A 419 3.56 -9.07 9.24
C ALA A 419 2.46 -8.51 8.32
N THR A 420 1.28 -9.14 8.36
CA THR A 420 0.15 -8.78 7.52
C THR A 420 -1.06 -8.39 8.35
N ASN A 421 -1.86 -7.47 7.82
CA ASN A 421 -3.19 -7.17 8.35
C ASN A 421 -4.30 -8.01 7.70
N ASP A 422 -3.96 -9.16 7.09
CA ASP A 422 -4.89 -10.05 6.37
C ASP A 422 -6.12 -10.46 7.21
N ALA A 423 -6.01 -10.52 8.55
CA ALA A 423 -7.15 -10.77 9.42
C ALA A 423 -8.27 -9.69 9.28
N ASN A 424 -7.90 -8.49 8.83
CA ASN A 424 -8.80 -7.38 8.51
C ASN A 424 -9.08 -7.25 7.00
N GLU A 425 -8.41 -8.02 6.13
CA GLU A 425 -8.86 -8.25 4.75
C GLU A 425 -10.11 -9.12 4.83
N GLY A 426 -11.26 -8.46 5.04
CA GLY A 426 -12.50 -9.06 5.49
C GLY A 426 -12.77 -10.50 5.07
N ALA A 427 -12.98 -11.35 6.06
CA ALA A 427 -13.95 -12.45 5.99
C ALA A 427 -15.40 -11.95 5.71
N LEU A 428 -15.59 -10.66 5.45
CA LEU A 428 -16.84 -10.02 5.03
C LEU A 428 -17.27 -10.40 3.59
N GLY A 429 -16.45 -11.16 2.86
CA GLY A 429 -16.83 -11.85 1.61
C GLY A 429 -16.82 -13.38 1.71
N ALA A 430 -16.60 -13.95 2.90
CA ALA A 430 -16.64 -15.39 3.14
C ALA A 430 -17.94 -15.74 3.88
N TYR A 431 -19.01 -15.96 3.13
CA TYR A 431 -20.16 -16.75 3.57
C TYR A 431 -20.64 -17.64 2.42
#